data_AF-A0A967CKT9-F1
#
_entry.id   AF-A0A967CKT9-F1
#
_cell.length_a   1.000
_cell.length_b   1.000
_cell.length_c   1.000
_cell.angle_alpha   90.00
_cell.angle_beta   90.00
_cell.angle_gamma   90.00
#
_symmetry.space_group_name_H-M   'P 1'
#
loop_
_entity.id
_entity.type
_entity.pdbx_description
1 polymer ?
#
loop_
_entity_poly.entity_id
_entity_poly.type
_entity_poly.pdbx_seq_one_letter_code
_entity_poly.pdbx_strand_id
1 'polypeptide(L)'
;MDTDGLREVDGIEITVLIDNKTDSLSTTPANFTSEWSNLRKAGMEQLSGSCQCCANHGLALIVKAWIGEESKTILFDAGPVEFAVEYNGTRLGAKFGEIDGIMLSHGHWDHAGGLPMALDLIMQQNNNQEVPVCLHPGMFRQRALPLPGEDLLPIKEIPNPEDMSQLGRIFGSTKIVRLLDVISA
;
A
#
# COMPACT_ATOMS: atom_id res chain seq x y z
N MET A 1 2.04 -0.98 25.09
CA MET A 1 0.98 -0.62 24.12
C MET A 1 -0.33 -0.94 24.80
N ASP A 2 -1.24 0.02 24.84
CA ASP A 2 -2.60 -0.21 25.35
C ASP A 2 -3.35 -1.08 24.34
N THR A 3 -3.65 -2.31 24.72
CA THR A 3 -4.39 -3.28 23.90
C THR A 3 -5.87 -3.31 24.25
N ASP A 4 -6.34 -2.50 25.22
CA ASP A 4 -7.74 -2.49 25.62
C ASP A 4 -8.63 -2.13 24.44
N GLY A 5 -9.53 -3.05 24.07
CA GLY A 5 -10.47 -2.88 22.97
C GLY A 5 -9.97 -3.30 21.58
N LEU A 6 -8.77 -3.88 21.45
CA LEU A 6 -8.41 -4.60 20.23
C LEU A 6 -9.29 -5.86 20.10
N ARG A 7 -9.90 -6.04 18.93
CA ARG A 7 -10.66 -7.22 18.58
C ARG A 7 -9.75 -8.20 17.85
N GLU A 8 -9.77 -9.46 18.26
CA GLU A 8 -9.14 -10.54 17.50
C GLU A 8 -9.88 -10.73 16.17
N VAL A 9 -9.13 -10.94 15.09
CA VAL A 9 -9.67 -11.17 13.75
C VAL A 9 -9.74 -12.67 13.48
N ASP A 10 -10.76 -13.11 12.74
CA ASP A 10 -10.89 -14.52 12.34
C ASP A 10 -9.87 -14.89 11.25
N GLY A 11 -9.40 -13.89 10.51
CA GLY A 11 -8.33 -14.08 9.55
C GLY A 11 -7.82 -12.79 8.91
N ILE A 12 -6.73 -12.96 8.18
CA ILE A 12 -6.03 -11.91 7.43
C ILE A 12 -5.54 -12.48 6.10
N GLU A 13 -5.65 -11.66 5.06
CA GLU A 13 -5.08 -11.89 3.75
C GLU A 13 -4.19 -10.70 3.40
N ILE A 14 -2.98 -10.98 2.91
CA ILE A 14 -2.01 -9.95 2.54
C ILE A 14 -1.60 -10.21 1.08
N THR A 15 -1.95 -9.26 0.21
CA THR A 15 -1.42 -9.22 -1.15
C THR A 15 -0.20 -8.31 -1.16
N VAL A 16 0.96 -8.88 -1.50
CA VAL A 16 2.19 -8.13 -1.71
C VAL A 16 2.13 -7.48 -3.09
N LEU A 17 1.87 -6.18 -3.13
CA LEU A 17 1.78 -5.42 -4.39
C LEU A 17 3.18 -5.02 -4.88
N ILE A 18 4.05 -4.58 -3.97
CA ILE A 18 5.44 -4.20 -4.25
C ILE A 18 6.32 -4.70 -3.10
N ASP A 19 7.44 -5.31 -3.46
CA ASP A 19 8.55 -5.66 -2.57
C ASP A 19 9.86 -5.51 -3.36
N ASN A 20 10.98 -5.51 -2.64
CA ASN A 20 12.35 -5.45 -3.16
C ASN A 20 12.69 -6.62 -4.10
N LYS A 21 11.90 -7.70 -4.08
CA LYS A 21 12.14 -8.92 -4.85
C LYS A 21 10.83 -9.52 -5.34
N THR A 22 10.89 -10.18 -6.50
CA THR A 22 9.88 -11.13 -6.95
C THR A 22 10.48 -12.53 -6.93
N ASP A 23 9.69 -13.52 -6.51
CA ASP A 23 10.08 -14.92 -6.55
C ASP A 23 8.85 -15.78 -6.87
N SER A 24 8.80 -16.25 -8.11
CA SER A 24 7.77 -17.15 -8.61
C SER A 24 8.24 -18.61 -8.71
N LEU A 25 9.51 -18.89 -8.43
CA LEU A 25 10.13 -20.19 -8.68
C LEU A 25 10.29 -21.01 -7.40
N SER A 26 10.42 -20.36 -6.25
CA SER A 26 10.50 -21.05 -4.96
C SER A 26 9.18 -21.72 -4.58
N THR A 27 9.27 -22.82 -3.84
CA THR A 27 8.10 -23.46 -3.23
C THR A 27 7.50 -22.55 -2.17
N THR A 28 6.18 -22.37 -2.19
CA THR A 28 5.48 -21.61 -1.16
C THR A 28 5.03 -22.51 0.00
N PRO A 29 5.12 -22.04 1.25
CA PRO A 29 4.51 -22.72 2.39
C PRO A 29 2.99 -22.81 2.27
N ALA A 30 2.36 -23.57 3.16
CA ALA A 30 0.90 -23.55 3.30
C ALA A 30 0.40 -22.12 3.56
N ASN A 31 -0.75 -21.77 2.96
CA ASN A 31 -1.38 -20.44 3.01
C ASN A 31 -0.64 -19.32 2.26
N PHE A 32 0.38 -19.64 1.47
CA PHE A 32 1.02 -18.70 0.54
C PHE A 32 0.73 -19.09 -0.92
N THR A 33 0.43 -18.11 -1.75
CA THR A 33 0.32 -18.27 -3.20
C THR A 33 1.49 -17.59 -3.88
N SER A 34 2.09 -18.24 -4.88
CA SER A 34 3.16 -17.63 -5.66
C SER A 34 2.61 -16.53 -6.57
N GLU A 35 3.47 -15.58 -6.96
CA GLU A 35 3.12 -14.51 -7.90
C GLU A 35 2.52 -15.10 -9.19
N TRP A 36 3.16 -16.07 -9.85
CA TRP A 36 2.59 -16.71 -11.05
C TRP A 36 1.22 -17.34 -10.80
N SER A 37 0.97 -17.93 -9.63
CA SER A 37 -0.36 -18.47 -9.31
C SER A 37 -1.42 -17.36 -9.23
N ASN A 38 -1.08 -16.21 -8.64
CA ASN A 38 -1.97 -15.05 -8.58
C ASN A 38 -2.18 -14.43 -9.96
N LEU A 39 -1.11 -14.28 -10.76
CA LEU A 39 -1.20 -13.79 -12.14
C LEU A 39 -2.07 -14.70 -13.02
N ARG A 40 -1.95 -16.03 -12.89
CA ARG A 40 -2.82 -17.00 -13.57
C ARG A 40 -4.29 -16.80 -13.19
N LYS A 41 -4.59 -16.62 -11.90
CA LYS A 41 -5.95 -16.32 -11.41
C LYS A 41 -6.48 -15.00 -11.97
N ALA A 42 -5.61 -14.02 -12.16
CA ALA A 42 -5.92 -12.73 -12.77
C ALA A 42 -5.98 -12.75 -14.31
N GLY A 43 -5.83 -13.92 -14.95
CA GLY A 43 -6.00 -14.08 -16.39
C GLY A 43 -4.70 -14.15 -17.22
N MET A 44 -3.54 -14.32 -16.60
CA MET A 44 -2.29 -14.56 -17.34
C MET A 44 -2.36 -15.88 -18.12
N GLU A 45 -2.36 -15.82 -19.45
CA GLU A 45 -2.41 -17.02 -20.29
C GLU A 45 -1.02 -17.53 -20.70
N GLN A 46 -0.06 -16.62 -20.84
CA GLN A 46 1.31 -16.90 -21.26
C GLN A 46 2.31 -16.33 -20.26
N LEU A 47 3.40 -17.06 -20.02
CA LEU A 47 4.54 -16.55 -19.26
C LEU A 47 5.49 -15.77 -20.19
N SER A 48 5.69 -14.49 -19.89
CA SER A 48 6.61 -13.57 -20.58
C SER A 48 7.11 -12.51 -19.60
N GLY A 49 8.21 -11.84 -19.92
CA GLY A 49 8.72 -10.76 -19.04
C GLY A 49 7.71 -9.61 -18.84
N SER A 50 6.80 -9.38 -19.79
CA SER A 50 5.80 -8.31 -19.71
C SER A 50 4.53 -8.69 -18.94
N CYS A 51 4.32 -9.96 -18.62
CA CYS A 51 3.15 -10.41 -17.87
C CYS A 51 3.40 -10.56 -16.36
N GLN A 52 4.67 -10.45 -15.92
CA GLN A 52 5.07 -10.56 -14.52
C GLN A 52 5.04 -9.21 -13.80
N CYS A 53 5.11 -9.23 -12.47
CA CYS A 53 5.28 -8.03 -11.66
C CYS A 53 6.74 -7.55 -11.70
N CYS A 54 6.94 -6.27 -11.38
CA CYS A 54 8.25 -5.70 -11.16
C CYS A 54 8.55 -5.60 -9.66
N ALA A 55 9.78 -5.98 -9.28
CA ALA A 55 10.34 -5.66 -7.98
C ALA A 55 10.83 -4.21 -7.97
N ASN A 56 10.59 -3.50 -6.88
CA ASN A 56 11.12 -2.16 -6.67
C ASN A 56 11.57 -2.00 -5.23
N HIS A 57 12.59 -1.16 -5.00
CA HIS A 57 13.02 -0.87 -3.63
C HIS A 57 11.92 -0.11 -2.89
N GLY A 58 11.27 -0.77 -1.93
CA GLY A 58 10.11 -0.23 -1.23
C GLY A 58 9.09 -1.31 -0.89
N LEU A 59 7.93 -0.87 -0.39
CA LEU A 59 6.86 -1.77 0.06
C LEU A 59 5.49 -1.20 -0.32
N ALA A 60 4.58 -2.06 -0.76
CA ALA A 60 3.15 -1.79 -0.81
C ALA A 60 2.38 -3.09 -0.58
N LEU A 61 1.43 -3.08 0.35
CA LEU A 61 0.64 -4.25 0.73
C LEU A 61 -0.85 -3.90 0.71
N ILE A 62 -1.67 -4.77 0.11
CA ILE A 62 -3.12 -4.72 0.33
C ILE A 62 -3.45 -5.73 1.42
N VAL A 63 -3.93 -5.25 2.56
CA VAL A 63 -4.19 -6.06 3.76
C VAL A 63 -5.68 -6.09 4.02
N LYS A 64 -6.27 -7.29 3.93
CA LYS A 64 -7.68 -7.54 4.24
C LYS A 64 -7.79 -8.36 5.52
N ALA A 65 -8.59 -7.89 6.48
CA ALA A 65 -8.90 -8.63 7.70
C ALA A 65 -10.41 -8.73 7.91
N TRP A 66 -10.87 -9.76 8.61
CA TRP A 66 -12.30 -9.98 8.82
C TRP A 66 -12.66 -10.57 10.19
N ILE A 67 -13.91 -10.32 10.62
CA ILE A 67 -14.59 -10.96 11.75
C ILE A 67 -16.00 -11.33 11.28
N GLY A 68 -16.34 -12.61 11.30
CA GLY A 68 -17.56 -13.14 10.71
C GLY A 68 -17.65 -12.78 9.23
N GLU A 69 -18.73 -12.09 8.85
CA GLU A 69 -18.96 -11.62 7.48
C GLU A 69 -18.43 -10.20 7.23
N GLU A 70 -17.99 -9.49 8.27
CA GLU A 70 -17.46 -8.14 8.13
C GLU A 70 -15.98 -8.18 7.78
N SER A 71 -15.57 -7.45 6.74
CA SER A 71 -14.16 -7.33 6.34
C SER A 71 -13.76 -5.88 6.09
N LYS A 72 -12.48 -5.57 6.35
CA LYS A 72 -11.85 -4.29 6.03
C LYS A 72 -10.55 -4.48 5.28
N THR A 73 -10.29 -3.63 4.30
CA THR A 73 -9.12 -3.72 3.41
C THR A 73 -8.32 -2.42 3.38
N ILE A 74 -7.08 -2.39 3.86
CA ILE A 74 -6.23 -1.22 3.74
C ILE A 74 -5.12 -1.39 2.71
N LEU A 75 -4.67 -0.27 2.16
CA LEU A 75 -3.34 -0.17 1.56
C LEU A 75 -2.33 0.23 2.64
N PHE A 76 -1.38 -0.65 2.93
CA PHE A 76 -0.26 -0.38 3.82
C PHE A 76 0.99 -0.11 2.99
N ASP A 77 1.45 1.14 3.00
CA ASP A 77 2.43 1.71 2.07
C ASP A 77 2.00 1.63 0.58
N ALA A 78 2.60 2.48 -0.25
CA ALA A 78 2.28 2.63 -1.66
C ALA A 78 3.51 2.55 -2.58
N GLY A 79 4.63 2.03 -2.05
CA GLY A 79 5.85 1.78 -2.82
C GLY A 79 6.53 3.06 -3.33
N PRO A 80 7.58 2.89 -4.15
CA PRO A 80 8.49 3.97 -4.50
C PRO A 80 8.00 4.90 -5.62
N VAL A 81 7.18 4.39 -6.54
CA VAL A 81 6.81 5.10 -7.78
C VAL A 81 5.43 4.67 -8.28
N GLU A 82 4.73 5.60 -8.91
CA GLU A 82 3.38 5.43 -9.47
C GLU A 82 3.28 4.25 -10.44
N PHE A 83 4.23 4.14 -11.38
CA PHE A 83 4.27 3.06 -12.36
C PHE A 83 4.22 1.67 -11.71
N ALA A 84 4.91 1.45 -10.60
CA ALA A 84 4.96 0.14 -9.95
C ALA A 84 3.58 -0.25 -9.38
N VAL A 85 2.85 0.72 -8.82
CA VAL A 85 1.50 0.52 -8.28
C VAL A 85 0.54 0.13 -9.39
N GLU A 86 0.50 0.91 -10.48
CA GLU A 86 -0.37 0.64 -11.63
C GLU A 86 -0.01 -0.69 -12.31
N TYR A 87 1.27 -0.90 -12.56
CA TYR A 87 1.77 -2.05 -13.32
C TYR A 87 1.54 -3.37 -12.60
N ASN A 88 1.89 -3.46 -11.31
CA ASN A 88 1.68 -4.66 -10.51
C ASN A 88 0.20 -4.82 -10.16
N GLY A 89 -0.49 -3.73 -9.81
CA GLY A 89 -1.90 -3.76 -9.40
C GLY A 89 -2.81 -4.29 -10.50
N THR A 90 -2.62 -3.82 -11.73
CA THR A 90 -3.38 -4.31 -12.89
C THR A 90 -3.16 -5.80 -13.13
N ARG A 91 -1.91 -6.27 -13.02
CA ARG A 91 -1.54 -7.68 -13.30
C ARG A 91 -2.02 -8.65 -12.23
N LEU A 92 -1.96 -8.23 -10.98
CA LEU A 92 -2.47 -9.02 -9.86
C LEU A 92 -4.00 -8.98 -9.76
N GLY A 93 -4.68 -8.18 -10.60
CA GLY A 93 -6.12 -7.98 -10.49
C GLY A 93 -6.51 -7.32 -9.17
N ALA A 94 -5.65 -6.44 -8.65
CA ALA A 94 -5.86 -5.76 -7.38
C ALA A 94 -7.15 -4.94 -7.43
N LYS A 95 -8.00 -5.15 -6.43
CA LYS A 95 -9.30 -4.51 -6.31
C LYS A 95 -9.18 -3.21 -5.52
N PHE A 96 -8.63 -2.18 -6.13
CA PHE A 96 -8.45 -0.89 -5.47
C PHE A 96 -9.77 -0.28 -4.99
N GLY A 97 -10.89 -0.57 -5.66
CA GLY A 97 -12.22 -0.15 -5.22
C GLY A 97 -12.70 -0.78 -3.90
N GLU A 98 -12.09 -1.88 -3.44
CA GLU A 98 -12.38 -2.50 -2.14
C GLU A 98 -11.51 -1.91 -1.02
N ILE A 99 -10.58 -0.98 -1.31
CA ILE A 99 -9.70 -0.38 -0.32
C ILE A 99 -10.47 0.68 0.48
N ASP A 100 -10.54 0.41 1.77
CA ASP A 100 -11.25 1.14 2.81
C ASP A 100 -10.43 2.30 3.39
N GLY A 101 -9.10 2.25 3.26
CA GLY A 101 -8.20 3.25 3.83
C GLY A 101 -6.74 3.00 3.49
N ILE A 102 -5.90 3.99 3.75
CA ILE A 102 -4.46 3.93 3.51
C ILE A 102 -3.72 4.23 4.80
N MET A 103 -2.63 3.51 5.05
CA MET A 103 -1.70 3.76 6.15
C MET A 103 -0.28 3.75 5.61
N LEU A 104 0.51 4.76 5.98
CA LEU A 104 1.95 4.73 5.74
C LEU A 104 2.69 4.31 7.01
N SER A 105 3.70 3.46 6.84
CA SER A 105 4.59 3.03 7.92
C SER A 105 5.50 4.18 8.37
N HIS A 106 6.04 4.94 7.43
CA HIS A 106 6.90 6.12 7.68
C HIS A 106 7.03 7.01 6.44
N GLY A 107 7.73 8.14 6.59
CA GLY A 107 7.81 9.20 5.57
C GLY A 107 9.02 9.10 4.63
N HIS A 108 9.26 7.94 4.04
CA HIS A 108 10.24 7.80 2.96
C HIS A 108 9.56 7.57 1.60
N TRP A 109 10.23 7.99 0.53
CA TRP A 109 9.71 7.93 -0.83
C TRP A 109 9.47 6.50 -1.31
N ASP A 110 10.23 5.51 -0.82
CA ASP A 110 10.10 4.09 -1.15
C ASP A 110 8.82 3.45 -0.58
N HIS A 111 8.11 4.16 0.28
CA HIS A 111 6.83 3.76 0.87
C HIS A 111 5.66 4.67 0.45
N ALA A 112 5.93 5.88 -0.01
CA ALA A 112 4.89 6.88 -0.28
C ALA A 112 4.90 7.41 -1.73
N GLY A 113 5.91 7.08 -2.52
CA GLY A 113 6.10 7.67 -3.84
C GLY A 113 5.06 7.22 -4.87
N GLY A 114 4.44 6.05 -4.68
CA GLY A 114 3.31 5.61 -5.51
C GLY A 114 1.92 6.01 -4.99
N LEU A 115 1.85 6.77 -3.89
CA LEU A 115 0.59 7.15 -3.26
C LEU A 115 -0.38 7.92 -4.19
N PRO A 116 0.05 8.86 -5.05
CA PRO A 116 -0.87 9.55 -5.95
C PRO A 116 -1.60 8.60 -6.91
N MET A 117 -0.87 7.66 -7.51
CA MET A 117 -1.45 6.63 -8.38
C MET A 117 -2.38 5.68 -7.63
N ALA A 118 -1.99 5.24 -6.42
CA ALA A 118 -2.86 4.39 -5.61
C ALA A 118 -4.20 5.07 -5.31
N LEU A 119 -4.16 6.34 -4.92
CA LEU A 119 -5.34 7.16 -4.69
C LEU A 119 -6.21 7.31 -5.94
N ASP A 120 -5.61 7.50 -7.10
CA ASP A 120 -6.34 7.59 -8.38
C ASP A 120 -7.07 6.28 -8.71
N LEU A 121 -6.38 5.14 -8.59
CA LEU A 121 -6.96 3.83 -8.83
C LEU A 121 -8.10 3.50 -7.86
N ILE A 122 -7.95 3.86 -6.58
CA ILE A 122 -9.01 3.69 -5.57
C ILE A 122 -10.24 4.49 -5.97
N MET A 123 -10.08 5.79 -6.26
CA MET A 123 -11.22 6.64 -6.59
C MET A 123 -11.93 6.26 -7.88
N GLN A 124 -11.17 5.89 -8.90
CA GLN A 124 -11.73 5.42 -10.16
C GLN A 124 -12.58 4.15 -9.98
N GLN A 125 -12.22 3.28 -9.02
CA GLN A 125 -12.88 2.00 -8.81
C GLN A 125 -13.95 2.02 -7.69
N ASN A 126 -13.94 3.02 -6.80
CA ASN A 126 -14.88 3.13 -5.67
C ASN A 126 -15.99 4.19 -5.86
N ASN A 127 -16.19 4.69 -7.08
CA ASN A 127 -17.13 5.78 -7.40
C ASN A 127 -16.77 7.14 -6.77
N ASN A 128 -15.47 7.48 -6.74
CA ASN A 128 -14.95 8.73 -6.18
C ASN A 128 -15.29 8.96 -4.71
N GLN A 129 -15.42 7.89 -3.93
CA GLN A 129 -15.58 8.01 -2.48
C GLN A 129 -14.22 8.28 -1.83
N GLU A 130 -14.18 9.22 -0.90
CA GLU A 130 -12.96 9.52 -0.15
C GLU A 130 -12.61 8.35 0.77
N VAL A 131 -11.30 8.12 0.96
CA VAL A 131 -10.80 7.12 1.90
C VAL A 131 -9.84 7.77 2.90
N PRO A 132 -9.86 7.39 4.18
CA PRO A 132 -8.92 7.93 5.16
C PRO A 132 -7.47 7.56 4.82
N VAL A 133 -6.56 8.52 4.96
CA VAL A 133 -5.11 8.33 4.80
C VAL A 133 -4.42 8.65 6.12
N CYS A 134 -4.06 7.60 6.86
CA CYS A 134 -3.50 7.69 8.19
C CYS A 134 -1.99 7.98 8.13
N LEU A 135 -1.60 9.17 8.59
CA LEU A 135 -0.23 9.71 8.50
C LEU A 135 0.20 10.34 9.81
N HIS A 136 1.46 10.12 10.20
CA HIS A 136 2.06 10.84 11.32
C HIS A 136 2.68 12.18 10.83
N PRO A 137 2.49 13.33 11.51
CA PRO A 137 3.00 14.63 11.02
C PRO A 137 4.52 14.67 10.85
N GLY A 138 5.25 13.86 11.63
CA GLY A 138 6.70 13.70 11.50
C GLY A 138 7.15 13.05 10.19
N MET A 139 6.24 12.49 9.39
CA MET A 139 6.57 11.91 8.08
C MET A 139 7.04 12.98 7.09
N PHE A 140 6.53 14.21 7.17
CA PHE A 140 6.86 15.31 6.25
C PHE A 140 8.15 16.08 6.59
N ARG A 141 8.93 15.62 7.58
CA ARG A 141 10.22 16.24 7.87
C ARG A 141 11.21 15.92 6.74
N GLN A 142 11.89 16.94 6.22
CA GLN A 142 12.93 16.74 5.23
C GLN A 142 14.08 15.92 5.82
N ARG A 143 14.55 14.93 5.05
CA ARG A 143 15.63 14.02 5.44
C ARG A 143 16.76 14.08 4.40
N ALA A 144 17.96 13.68 4.79
CA ALA A 144 19.10 13.60 3.89
C ALA A 144 20.05 12.47 4.29
N LEU A 145 20.79 11.93 3.33
CA LEU A 145 21.88 11.01 3.58
C LEU A 145 23.20 11.79 3.70
N PRO A 146 24.05 11.51 4.70
CA PRO A 146 25.36 12.11 4.78
C PRO A 146 26.26 11.58 3.65
N LEU A 147 26.98 12.50 3.00
CA LEU A 147 28.01 12.20 2.02
C LEU A 147 29.40 12.52 2.62
N PRO A 148 30.49 11.99 2.03
CA PRO A 148 31.84 12.42 2.41
C PRO A 148 32.01 13.94 2.24
N GLY A 149 32.68 14.60 3.18
CA GLY A 149 33.03 16.03 3.06
C GLY A 149 31.98 17.02 3.55
N GLU A 150 31.12 16.62 4.49
CA GLU A 150 30.03 17.44 5.08
C GLU A 150 28.82 17.69 4.16
N ASP A 151 28.85 17.19 2.92
CA ASP A 151 27.73 17.27 1.99
C ASP A 151 26.55 16.38 2.44
N LEU A 152 25.33 16.79 2.07
CA LEU A 152 24.09 16.06 2.33
C LEU A 152 23.34 15.81 1.02
N LEU A 153 22.99 14.54 0.75
CA LEU A 153 22.10 14.18 -0.34
C LEU A 153 20.64 14.22 0.16
N PRO A 154 19.81 15.20 -0.26
CA PRO A 154 18.43 15.26 0.17
C PRO A 154 17.67 14.01 -0.28
N ILE A 155 16.89 13.44 0.64
CA ILE A 155 15.92 12.39 0.34
C ILE A 155 14.66 13.10 -0.17
N LYS A 156 14.06 12.56 -1.23
CA LYS A 156 12.83 13.13 -1.82
C LYS A 156 11.72 13.18 -0.78
N GLU A 157 11.03 14.31 -0.70
CA GLU A 157 9.83 14.49 0.13
C GLU A 157 8.69 13.59 -0.37
N ILE A 158 7.90 13.09 0.58
CA ILE A 158 6.64 12.41 0.25
C ILE A 158 5.58 13.45 -0.14
N PRO A 159 4.54 13.10 -0.91
CA PRO A 159 3.43 14.01 -1.21
C PRO A 159 2.89 14.62 0.08
N ASN A 160 2.74 15.95 0.13
CA ASN A 160 2.28 16.63 1.33
C ASN A 160 0.72 16.60 1.39
N PRO A 161 0.10 16.85 2.56
CA PRO A 161 -1.35 16.81 2.68
C PRO A 161 -2.09 17.79 1.78
N GLU A 162 -1.48 18.93 1.41
CA GLU A 162 -2.08 19.89 0.49
C GLU A 162 -2.17 19.30 -0.93
N ASP A 163 -1.07 18.72 -1.43
CA ASP A 163 -0.99 18.02 -2.73
C ASP A 163 -2.06 16.93 -2.82
N MET A 164 -2.25 16.19 -1.72
CA MET A 164 -3.22 15.11 -1.64
C MET A 164 -4.65 15.61 -1.37
N SER A 165 -4.83 16.74 -0.70
CA SER A 165 -6.16 17.35 -0.46
C SER A 165 -6.77 17.93 -1.74
N GLN A 166 -5.95 18.39 -2.68
CA GLN A 166 -6.40 18.77 -4.03
C GLN A 166 -7.01 17.59 -4.79
N LEU A 167 -6.66 16.37 -4.37
CA LEU A 167 -7.26 15.15 -4.90
C LEU A 167 -8.60 14.81 -4.21
N GLY A 168 -8.99 15.51 -3.14
CA GLY A 168 -10.25 15.36 -2.40
C GLY A 168 -10.25 14.15 -1.45
N ARG A 169 -9.11 13.82 -0.81
CA ARG A 169 -8.81 12.43 -0.47
C ARG A 169 -8.33 12.12 0.95
N ILE A 170 -8.23 13.09 1.87
CA ILE A 170 -7.46 12.87 3.11
C ILE A 170 -8.12 13.38 4.39
N PHE A 171 -8.21 12.47 5.36
CA PHE A 171 -8.22 12.79 6.79
C PHE A 171 -6.89 12.35 7.43
N GLY A 172 -6.01 13.32 7.73
CA GLY A 172 -4.78 13.05 8.48
C GLY A 172 -5.09 12.84 9.96
N SER A 173 -4.93 11.62 10.47
CA SER A 173 -5.07 11.30 11.89
C SER A 173 -3.73 11.00 12.55
N THR A 174 -3.44 11.67 13.66
CA THR A 174 -2.31 11.34 14.55
C THR A 174 -2.72 10.40 15.69
N LYS A 175 -4.01 10.08 15.77
CA LYS A 175 -4.56 9.18 16.80
C LYS A 175 -4.32 7.74 16.37
N ILE A 176 -4.23 6.84 17.35
CA ILE A 176 -4.27 5.39 17.09
C ILE A 176 -5.59 5.11 16.36
N VAL A 177 -5.48 4.55 15.16
CA VAL A 177 -6.63 4.06 14.40
C VAL A 177 -6.51 2.55 14.33
N ARG A 178 -7.55 1.83 14.74
CA ARG A 178 -7.59 0.36 14.63
C ARG A 178 -8.18 0.02 13.28
N LEU A 179 -7.62 -0.97 12.57
CA LEU A 179 -8.05 -1.35 11.22
C LEU A 179 -9.57 -1.49 11.05
N LEU A 180 -10.24 -2.10 12.04
CA LEU A 180 -11.70 -2.27 12.03
C LEU A 180 -12.48 -1.04 12.50
N ASP A 181 -11.81 -0.08 13.15
CA ASP A 181 -12.38 1.21 13.60
C ASP A 181 -12.15 2.33 12.58
N VAL A 182 -11.25 2.15 11.59
CA VAL A 182 -10.90 3.16 10.55
C VAL A 182 -12.15 3.72 9.84
N ILE A 183 -13.30 3.04 9.91
CA ILE A 183 -14.52 3.37 9.15
C ILE A 183 -15.79 3.16 9.97
N SER A 184 -15.76 3.56 11.23
CA SER A 184 -16.99 3.74 12.03
C SER A 184 -17.41 5.21 12.14
N ALA A 185 -16.81 6.11 11.34
CA ALA A 185 -17.08 7.56 11.36
C ALA A 185 -17.92 8.00 10.16
#